data_AF-A0A2M9B998-F1
#
_entry.id   AF-A0A2M9B998-F1
#
_cell.length_a   1.000
_cell.length_b   1.000
_cell.length_c   1.000
_cell.angle_alpha   90.00
_cell.angle_beta   90.00
_cell.angle_gamma   90.00
#
_symmetry.space_group_name_H-M   'P 1'
#
loop_
_entity.id
_entity.type
_entity.pdbx_description
1 polymer ?
#
loop_
_entity_poly.entity_id
_entity_poly.type
_entity_poly.pdbx_seq_one_letter_code
_entity_poly.pdbx_strand_id
1 'polypeptide(L)'
;MFAKSKRTAFFLAVVSVLALQSGPAGAQQRTSRSSSSKPKTKAQLLRERRATLKRIQETSRILEQTQKQKEASVGQLNALKEKLTVQQGVIKNISSDLKYIESDVRQTETQVQKTQQSLEQLRAEYARMIYASSKTANSYNRIMFLFAAESFNQFMLRLRYIRQYSEVRQAQAAQIASTKQRLSQQLTGLTAKKQEKSSLLTTQLTENRNLVTLKTQQDQVVTKLSQQEESLRQELAERQQAVGRLDNLIAERVREEIARAARAAARAAAARARANAARANSGSAGTAARPSSPSRAATAAAAAAEEEAVERVDKVTLTPETAELSSSFADNRGRLLWPVSKGFISQRFGRHAHPVLKNVIVENRGVDIQTSAGEPVRAIFEGKVLTVASIAGMNNIVMIQHGEYFTVYAKLRSVSVTEGQHVDMRQQIGTVYTSPDGTSEVQFQVWRNSSNLNPENWLGRK
;
A
#
# COMPACT_ATOMS: atom_id res chain seq x y z
N MET A 1 -19.68 -6.79 -57.56
CA MET A 1 -19.48 -8.03 -56.77
C MET A 1 -18.23 -7.79 -55.93
N PHE A 2 -18.20 -7.72 -54.61
CA PHE A 2 -18.80 -8.61 -53.61
C PHE A 2 -19.34 -7.84 -52.40
N ALA A 3 -20.35 -8.45 -51.79
CA ALA A 3 -21.11 -7.97 -50.66
C ALA A 3 -20.61 -8.55 -49.32
N LYS A 4 -20.74 -7.70 -48.28
CA LYS A 4 -21.33 -7.94 -46.94
C LYS A 4 -20.90 -9.14 -46.08
N SER A 5 -20.53 -8.83 -44.83
CA SER A 5 -21.16 -9.31 -43.57
C SER A 5 -20.36 -8.70 -42.38
N LYS A 6 -20.78 -7.73 -41.56
CA LYS A 6 -21.89 -7.58 -40.58
C LYS A 6 -21.99 -8.67 -39.50
N ARG A 7 -21.64 -8.30 -38.25
CA ARG A 7 -22.35 -8.61 -36.98
C ARG A 7 -21.68 -7.82 -35.83
N THR A 8 -22.31 -6.73 -35.36
CA THR A 8 -23.18 -6.60 -34.16
C THR A 8 -22.44 -6.37 -32.85
N ALA A 9 -22.54 -5.15 -32.32
CA ALA A 9 -22.65 -4.90 -30.88
C ALA A 9 -23.53 -3.65 -30.69
N PHE A 10 -24.51 -3.78 -29.80
CA PHE A 10 -25.66 -2.90 -29.59
C PHE A 10 -25.59 -2.40 -28.13
N PHE A 11 -26.06 -1.17 -27.90
CA PHE A 11 -26.22 -0.44 -26.62
C PHE A 11 -24.94 -0.03 -25.88
N LEU A 12 -24.82 1.15 -25.26
CA LEU A 12 -25.86 2.01 -24.66
C LEU A 12 -25.37 3.47 -24.63
N ALA A 13 -26.28 4.40 -24.92
CA ALA A 13 -26.14 5.83 -24.76
C ALA A 13 -25.97 6.24 -23.28
N VAL A 14 -25.50 7.48 -23.03
CA VAL A 14 -26.17 8.51 -22.19
C VAL A 14 -25.14 9.58 -21.73
N VAL A 15 -25.43 10.82 -22.15
CA VAL A 15 -25.10 12.12 -21.53
C VAL A 15 -23.75 12.79 -21.85
N SER A 16 -23.79 13.52 -22.98
CA SER A 16 -23.83 15.00 -23.06
C SER A 16 -23.05 15.87 -22.05
N VAL A 17 -22.17 16.69 -22.65
CA VAL A 17 -22.09 18.17 -22.53
C VAL A 17 -21.61 18.73 -21.18
N LEU A 18 -20.43 19.36 -21.15
CA LEU A 18 -20.32 20.83 -21.21
C LEU A 18 -18.83 21.26 -21.18
N ALA A 19 -18.41 21.96 -22.23
CA ALA A 19 -17.11 22.58 -22.36
C ALA A 19 -17.03 23.85 -21.50
N LEU A 20 -15.91 24.01 -20.80
CA LEU A 20 -15.53 25.21 -20.04
C LEU A 20 -15.35 26.41 -20.97
N GLN A 21 -16.12 27.47 -20.73
CA GLN A 21 -15.74 28.84 -21.09
C GLN A 21 -15.46 29.64 -19.81
N SER A 22 -14.34 30.36 -19.87
CA SER A 22 -13.81 31.33 -18.91
C SER A 22 -14.63 32.63 -18.88
N GLY A 23 -14.89 33.16 -17.68
CA GLY A 23 -15.48 34.48 -17.40
C GLY A 23 -15.54 34.78 -15.90
N PRO A 24 -15.64 36.05 -15.45
CA PRO A 24 -14.64 36.65 -14.55
C PRO A 24 -15.01 36.71 -13.05
N ALA A 25 -13.98 37.05 -12.26
CA ALA A 25 -14.06 37.44 -10.86
C ALA A 25 -15.05 38.60 -10.63
N GLY A 26 -15.90 38.46 -9.61
CA GLY A 26 -16.79 39.52 -9.16
C GLY A 26 -17.60 39.15 -7.91
N ALA A 27 -17.37 39.93 -6.85
CA ALA A 27 -18.27 40.24 -5.73
C ALA A 27 -18.53 39.19 -4.63
N GLN A 28 -18.07 39.56 -3.44
CA GLN A 28 -18.55 39.10 -2.14
C GLN A 28 -20.09 39.03 -2.07
N GLN A 29 -20.58 37.87 -1.64
CA GLN A 29 -21.65 37.82 -0.65
C GLN A 29 -21.43 36.59 0.23
N ARG A 30 -20.74 36.80 1.36
CA ARG A 30 -20.70 35.86 2.49
C ARG A 30 -22.12 35.78 3.07
N THR A 31 -22.94 34.90 2.51
CA THR A 31 -24.13 34.41 3.20
C THR A 31 -23.69 33.20 4.02
N SER A 32 -23.31 33.46 5.27
CA SER A 32 -23.15 32.42 6.28
C SER A 32 -24.52 31.83 6.61
N ARG A 33 -25.06 30.99 5.72
CA ARG A 33 -26.08 30.01 6.10
C ARG A 33 -25.36 28.92 6.87
N SER A 34 -25.26 29.13 8.18
CA SER A 34 -25.12 28.06 9.16
C SER A 34 -26.26 27.06 8.91
N SER A 35 -26.00 26.02 8.13
CA SER A 35 -26.85 24.85 8.07
C SER A 35 -26.70 24.15 9.41
N SER A 36 -27.59 24.48 10.35
CA SER A 36 -27.79 23.63 11.53
C SER A 36 -28.34 22.30 11.04
N SER A 37 -27.47 21.38 10.64
CA SER A 37 -27.86 20.02 10.32
C SER A 37 -28.47 19.43 11.59
N LYS A 38 -29.76 19.12 11.57
CA LYS A 38 -30.42 18.38 12.66
C LYS A 38 -29.50 17.22 13.06
N PRO A 39 -29.24 17.00 14.37
CA PRO A 39 -28.34 15.94 14.80
C PRO A 39 -28.81 14.61 14.23
N LYS A 40 -27.92 13.94 13.48
CA LYS A 40 -28.24 12.66 12.84
C LYS A 40 -28.70 11.66 13.90
N THR A 41 -29.77 10.94 13.60
CA THR A 41 -30.33 9.98 14.55
C THR A 41 -29.45 8.72 14.63
N LYS A 42 -29.43 8.06 15.80
CA LYS A 42 -28.68 6.80 16.03
C LYS A 42 -28.89 5.76 14.92
N ALA A 43 -30.14 5.61 14.46
CA ALA A 43 -30.49 4.69 13.38
C ALA A 43 -29.84 5.08 12.03
N GLN A 44 -29.68 6.37 11.74
CA GLN A 44 -29.01 6.85 10.53
C GLN A 44 -27.49 6.62 10.59
N LEU A 45 -26.86 6.88 11.73
CA LEU A 45 -25.43 6.61 11.94
C LEU A 45 -25.09 5.11 11.82
N LEU A 46 -25.96 4.23 12.32
CA LEU A 46 -25.80 2.78 12.19
C LEU A 46 -25.95 2.29 10.73
N ARG A 47 -26.83 2.90 9.94
CA ARG A 47 -26.96 2.61 8.50
C ARG A 47 -25.72 3.07 7.73
N GLU A 48 -25.23 4.28 8.01
CA GLU A 48 -23.99 4.82 7.41
C GLU A 48 -22.77 3.96 7.77
N ARG A 49 -22.66 3.50 9.02
CA ARG A 49 -21.63 2.54 9.46
C ARG A 49 -21.71 1.23 8.68
N ARG A 50 -22.89 0.63 8.58
CA ARG A 50 -23.09 -0.64 7.85
C ARG A 50 -22.74 -0.51 6.37
N ALA A 51 -23.11 0.60 5.73
CA ALA A 51 -22.76 0.88 4.35
C ALA A 51 -21.23 1.05 4.18
N THR A 52 -20.58 1.72 5.12
CA THR A 52 -19.13 1.94 5.09
C THR A 52 -18.35 0.65 5.32
N LEU A 53 -18.81 -0.22 6.22
CA LEU A 53 -18.20 -1.55 6.45
C LEU A 53 -18.32 -2.47 5.23
N LYS A 54 -19.46 -2.48 4.54
CA LYS A 54 -19.62 -3.22 3.28
C LYS A 54 -18.62 -2.75 2.22
N ARG A 55 -18.47 -1.42 2.08
CA ARG A 55 -17.49 -0.84 1.15
C ARG A 55 -16.05 -1.19 1.54
N ILE A 56 -15.70 -1.23 2.83
CA ILE A 56 -14.37 -1.68 3.28
C ILE A 56 -14.14 -3.14 2.90
N GLN A 57 -15.14 -4.02 3.06
CA GLN A 57 -15.03 -5.42 2.66
C GLN A 57 -14.85 -5.56 1.15
N GLU A 58 -15.60 -4.79 0.35
CA GLU A 58 -15.46 -4.73 -1.10
C GLU A 58 -14.07 -4.23 -1.52
N THR A 59 -13.60 -3.10 -0.96
CA THR A 59 -12.24 -2.58 -1.21
C THR A 59 -11.16 -3.57 -0.79
N SER A 60 -11.33 -4.29 0.33
CA SER A 60 -10.37 -5.31 0.78
C SER A 60 -10.33 -6.50 -0.17
N ARG A 61 -11.48 -6.96 -0.66
CA ARG A 61 -11.56 -8.01 -1.69
C ARG A 61 -10.93 -7.58 -3.01
N ILE A 62 -11.19 -6.34 -3.44
CA ILE A 62 -10.58 -5.77 -4.63
C ILE A 62 -9.06 -5.69 -4.45
N LEU A 63 -8.57 -5.25 -3.28
CA LEU A 63 -7.15 -5.19 -2.97
C LEU A 63 -6.50 -6.59 -3.00
N GLU A 64 -7.16 -7.62 -2.45
CA GLU A 64 -6.68 -9.00 -2.53
C GLU A 64 -6.64 -9.51 -3.99
N GLN A 65 -7.66 -9.20 -4.79
CA GLN A 65 -7.68 -9.52 -6.22
C GLN A 65 -6.59 -8.76 -7.00
N THR A 66 -6.38 -7.48 -6.70
CA THR A 66 -5.29 -6.67 -7.27
C THR A 66 -3.92 -7.22 -6.85
N GLN A 67 -3.78 -7.75 -5.64
CA GLN A 67 -2.55 -8.41 -5.19
C GLN A 67 -2.30 -9.73 -5.94
N LYS A 68 -3.33 -10.55 -6.17
CA LYS A 68 -3.22 -11.75 -7.03
C LYS A 68 -2.94 -11.40 -8.49
N GLN A 69 -3.54 -10.33 -9.01
CA GLN A 69 -3.23 -9.81 -10.35
C GLN A 69 -1.80 -9.30 -10.43
N LYS A 70 -1.28 -8.66 -9.38
CA LYS A 70 0.13 -8.24 -9.29
C LYS A 70 1.06 -9.45 -9.34
N GLU A 71 0.74 -10.55 -8.66
CA GLU A 71 1.50 -11.81 -8.77
C GLU A 71 1.47 -12.38 -10.20
N ALA A 72 0.32 -12.34 -10.89
CA ALA A 72 0.24 -12.71 -12.30
C ALA A 72 1.04 -11.74 -13.21
N SER A 73 1.02 -10.44 -12.91
CA SER A 73 1.83 -9.41 -13.57
C SER A 73 3.32 -9.51 -13.24
N VAL A 74 3.71 -10.13 -12.12
CA VAL A 74 5.10 -10.48 -11.83
C VAL A 74 5.60 -11.50 -12.85
N GLY A 75 4.76 -12.43 -13.31
CA GLY A 75 5.10 -13.32 -14.44
C GLY A 75 5.41 -12.54 -15.72
N GLN A 76 4.57 -11.55 -16.07
CA GLN A 76 4.79 -10.68 -17.23
C GLN A 76 6.06 -9.81 -17.06
N LEU A 77 6.29 -9.27 -15.86
CA LEU A 77 7.48 -8.50 -15.51
C LEU A 77 8.76 -9.35 -15.58
N ASN A 78 8.71 -10.60 -15.13
CA ASN A 78 9.83 -11.52 -15.22
C ASN A 78 10.12 -11.88 -16.68
N ALA A 79 9.11 -12.16 -17.49
CA ALA A 79 9.29 -12.38 -18.92
C ALA A 79 9.88 -11.14 -19.62
N LEU A 80 9.43 -9.94 -19.25
CA LEU A 80 9.95 -8.68 -19.78
C LEU A 80 11.40 -8.41 -19.33
N LYS A 81 11.72 -8.71 -18.07
CA LYS A 81 13.08 -8.63 -17.51
C LYS A 81 14.03 -9.61 -18.21
N GLU A 82 13.57 -10.82 -18.48
CA GLU A 82 14.33 -11.81 -19.23
C GLU A 82 14.60 -11.30 -20.66
N LYS A 83 13.57 -10.80 -21.33
CA LYS A 83 13.70 -10.21 -22.68
C LYS A 83 14.66 -9.01 -22.70
N LEU A 84 14.63 -8.15 -21.68
CA LEU A 84 15.57 -7.03 -21.52
C LEU A 84 17.00 -7.52 -21.32
N THR A 85 17.21 -8.56 -20.51
CA THR A 85 18.53 -9.17 -20.27
C THR A 85 19.10 -9.75 -21.56
N VAL A 86 18.28 -10.50 -22.31
CA VAL A 86 18.65 -11.05 -23.60
C VAL A 86 19.00 -9.93 -24.60
N GLN A 87 18.17 -8.89 -24.71
CA GLN A 87 18.47 -7.77 -25.62
C GLN A 87 19.74 -7.00 -25.25
N GLN A 88 20.00 -6.78 -23.96
CA GLN A 88 21.25 -6.18 -23.51
C GLN A 88 22.46 -7.05 -23.88
N GLY A 89 22.32 -8.37 -23.75
CA GLY A 89 23.32 -9.34 -24.21
C GLY A 89 23.59 -9.24 -25.72
N VAL A 90 22.53 -9.21 -26.53
CA VAL A 90 22.63 -9.04 -27.99
C VAL A 90 23.34 -7.74 -28.36
N ILE A 91 22.94 -6.60 -27.75
CA ILE A 91 23.58 -5.31 -27.99
C ILE A 91 25.07 -5.33 -27.59
N LYS A 92 25.41 -6.00 -26.49
CA LYS A 92 26.80 -6.17 -26.04
C LYS A 92 27.63 -6.99 -27.03
N ASN A 93 27.05 -8.07 -27.57
CA ASN A 93 27.70 -8.90 -28.59
C ASN A 93 27.93 -8.11 -29.88
N ILE A 94 26.89 -7.44 -30.39
CA ILE A 94 27.01 -6.57 -31.58
C ILE A 94 28.06 -5.48 -31.35
N SER A 95 28.11 -4.86 -30.17
CA SER A 95 29.13 -3.86 -29.85
C SER A 95 30.54 -4.45 -29.83
N SER A 96 30.70 -5.72 -29.45
CA SER A 96 31.99 -6.41 -29.48
C SER A 96 32.38 -6.73 -30.92
N ASP A 97 31.45 -7.25 -31.71
CA ASP A 97 31.65 -7.55 -33.15
C ASP A 97 32.02 -6.29 -33.93
N LEU A 98 31.37 -5.16 -33.65
CA LEU A 98 31.71 -3.87 -34.25
C LEU A 98 33.14 -3.42 -33.93
N LYS A 99 33.63 -3.69 -32.71
CA LYS A 99 35.02 -3.39 -32.33
C LYS A 99 36.00 -4.29 -33.07
N TYR A 100 35.70 -5.58 -33.18
CA TYR A 100 36.52 -6.53 -33.93
C TYR A 100 36.58 -6.14 -35.41
N ILE A 101 35.44 -5.93 -36.06
CA ILE A 101 35.36 -5.52 -37.47
C ILE A 101 36.06 -4.19 -37.69
N GLU A 102 35.94 -3.23 -36.76
CA GLU A 102 36.65 -1.96 -36.88
C GLU A 102 38.18 -2.11 -36.83
N SER A 103 38.70 -2.94 -35.92
CA SER A 103 40.12 -3.27 -35.88
C SER A 103 40.58 -3.92 -37.18
N ASP A 104 39.78 -4.86 -37.67
CA ASP A 104 40.08 -5.66 -38.85
C ASP A 104 40.03 -4.83 -40.14
N VAL A 105 39.10 -3.87 -40.22
CA VAL A 105 39.02 -2.84 -41.27
C VAL A 105 40.28 -1.97 -41.25
N ARG A 106 40.69 -1.43 -40.10
CA ARG A 106 41.89 -0.58 -39.98
C ARG A 106 43.17 -1.32 -40.39
N GLN A 107 43.29 -2.59 -39.97
CA GLN A 107 44.41 -3.45 -40.37
C GLN A 107 44.41 -3.71 -41.87
N THR A 108 43.24 -4.03 -42.45
CA THR A 108 43.09 -4.27 -43.89
C THR A 108 43.39 -3.01 -44.70
N GLU A 109 42.93 -1.83 -44.25
CA GLU A 109 43.23 -0.54 -44.88
C GLU A 109 44.73 -0.25 -44.91
N THR A 110 45.42 -0.50 -43.80
CA THR A 110 46.88 -0.36 -43.71
C THR A 110 47.57 -1.31 -44.70
N GLN A 111 47.09 -2.55 -44.82
CA GLN A 111 47.66 -3.52 -45.76
C GLN A 111 47.39 -3.13 -47.22
N VAL A 112 46.19 -2.63 -47.53
CA VAL A 112 45.83 -2.09 -48.86
C VAL A 112 46.79 -0.96 -49.23
N GLN A 113 47.03 -0.01 -48.33
CA GLN A 113 47.97 1.09 -48.56
C GLN A 113 49.39 0.59 -48.86
N LYS A 114 49.90 -0.36 -48.06
CA LYS A 114 51.22 -0.96 -48.29
C LYS A 114 51.31 -1.69 -49.64
N THR A 115 50.30 -2.50 -49.97
CA THR A 115 50.25 -3.20 -51.27
C THR A 115 50.16 -2.22 -52.43
N GLN A 116 49.39 -1.13 -52.28
CA GLN A 116 49.27 -0.09 -53.29
C GLN A 116 50.59 0.64 -53.53
N GLN A 117 51.29 1.05 -52.46
CA GLN A 117 52.62 1.67 -52.55
C GLN A 117 53.64 0.74 -53.22
N SER A 118 53.64 -0.54 -52.86
CA SER A 118 54.51 -1.54 -53.48
C SER A 118 54.21 -1.70 -54.98
N LEU A 119 52.93 -1.75 -55.36
CA LEU A 119 52.51 -1.83 -56.76
C LEU A 119 52.94 -0.60 -57.55
N GLU A 120 52.83 0.60 -56.98
CA GLU A 120 53.30 1.84 -57.59
C GLU A 120 54.82 1.83 -57.83
N GLN A 121 55.61 1.39 -56.84
CA GLN A 121 57.06 1.23 -56.97
C GLN A 121 57.43 0.21 -58.05
N LEU A 122 56.85 -0.98 -58.00
CA LEU A 122 57.06 -2.05 -59.00
C LEU A 122 56.76 -1.57 -60.42
N ARG A 123 55.65 -0.83 -60.60
CA ARG A 123 55.27 -0.26 -61.91
C ARG A 123 56.24 0.82 -62.36
N ALA A 124 56.73 1.67 -61.46
CA ALA A 124 57.70 2.71 -61.78
C ALA A 124 59.04 2.12 -62.22
N GLU A 125 59.55 1.11 -61.52
CA GLU A 125 60.78 0.39 -61.87
C GLU A 125 60.64 -0.33 -63.21
N TYR A 126 59.54 -1.07 -63.41
CA TYR A 126 59.26 -1.74 -64.67
C TYR A 126 59.15 -0.74 -65.83
N ALA A 127 58.49 0.40 -65.62
CA ALA A 127 58.39 1.46 -66.61
C ALA A 127 59.78 2.02 -67.00
N ARG A 128 60.67 2.26 -66.03
CA ARG A 128 62.06 2.69 -66.31
C ARG A 128 62.82 1.65 -67.14
N MET A 129 62.69 0.38 -66.80
CA MET A 129 63.36 -0.72 -67.51
C MET A 129 62.83 -0.90 -68.94
N ILE A 130 61.51 -0.83 -69.14
CA ILE A 130 60.89 -0.88 -70.46
C ILE A 130 61.29 0.33 -71.30
N TYR A 131 61.30 1.54 -70.72
CA TYR A 131 61.72 2.76 -71.40
C TYR A 131 63.20 2.74 -71.79
N ALA A 132 64.09 2.27 -70.90
CA ALA A 132 65.51 2.10 -71.24
C ALA A 132 65.68 1.06 -72.37
N SER A 133 64.96 -0.05 -72.29
CA SER A 133 64.98 -1.08 -73.33
C SER A 133 64.38 -0.60 -74.66
N SER A 134 63.42 0.33 -74.65
CA SER A 134 62.80 0.85 -75.88
C SER A 134 63.76 1.75 -76.66
N LYS A 135 64.58 2.55 -75.97
CA LYS A 135 65.65 3.34 -76.59
C LYS A 135 66.69 2.49 -77.33
N THR A 136 66.86 1.24 -76.89
CA THR A 136 67.80 0.27 -77.49
C THR A 136 67.09 -0.86 -78.24
N ALA A 137 65.80 -0.73 -78.56
CA ALA A 137 64.94 -1.86 -78.96
C ALA A 137 65.13 -2.39 -80.39
N ASN A 138 65.93 -1.74 -81.24
CA ASN A 138 66.14 -2.23 -82.60
C ASN A 138 66.72 -3.66 -82.57
N SER A 139 66.08 -4.62 -83.23
CA SER A 139 66.48 -6.03 -83.24
C SER A 139 67.88 -6.22 -83.80
N TYR A 140 68.26 -5.37 -84.78
CA TYR A 140 69.62 -5.26 -85.28
C TYR A 140 70.61 -4.94 -84.16
N ASN A 141 70.29 -4.04 -83.22
CA ASN A 141 71.21 -3.69 -82.12
C ASN A 141 71.44 -4.85 -81.14
N ARG A 142 70.47 -5.74 -80.93
CA ARG A 142 70.65 -6.91 -80.05
C ARG A 142 71.50 -8.01 -80.68
N ILE A 143 71.21 -8.32 -81.95
CA ILE A 143 72.00 -9.31 -82.70
C ILE A 143 73.42 -8.75 -82.89
N MET A 144 73.55 -7.49 -83.32
CA MET A 144 74.83 -6.80 -83.45
C MET A 144 75.58 -6.73 -82.12
N PHE A 145 74.93 -6.48 -80.98
CA PHE A 145 75.58 -6.53 -79.66
C PHE A 145 76.15 -7.91 -79.31
N LEU A 146 75.47 -8.99 -79.69
CA LEU A 146 75.98 -10.36 -79.52
C LEU A 146 77.17 -10.62 -80.45
N PHE A 147 77.03 -10.32 -81.75
CA PHE A 147 78.06 -10.61 -82.76
C PHE A 147 79.26 -9.65 -82.73
N ALA A 148 79.15 -8.46 -82.13
CA ALA A 148 80.26 -7.54 -81.88
C ALA A 148 81.09 -7.92 -80.63
N ALA A 149 81.09 -9.20 -80.24
CA ALA A 149 81.92 -9.70 -79.15
C ALA A 149 83.34 -10.02 -79.66
N GLU A 150 84.36 -9.61 -78.91
CA GLU A 150 85.77 -9.82 -79.30
C GLU A 150 86.23 -11.27 -79.12
N SER A 151 85.49 -12.07 -78.35
CA SER A 151 85.78 -13.48 -78.12
C SER A 151 84.51 -14.29 -77.88
N PHE A 152 84.60 -15.61 -78.09
CA PHE A 152 83.51 -16.54 -77.79
C PHE A 152 83.05 -16.48 -76.32
N ASN A 153 83.97 -16.25 -75.38
CA ASN A 153 83.62 -16.09 -73.97
C ASN A 153 82.79 -14.81 -73.72
N GLN A 154 83.18 -13.67 -74.33
CA GLN A 154 82.38 -12.44 -74.27
C GLN A 154 81.00 -12.63 -74.91
N PHE A 155 80.91 -13.32 -76.06
CA PHE A 155 79.63 -13.65 -76.69
C PHE A 155 78.72 -14.44 -75.73
N MET A 156 79.26 -15.48 -75.09
CA MET A 156 78.50 -16.34 -74.18
C MET A 156 78.02 -15.59 -72.94
N LEU A 157 78.86 -14.71 -72.37
CA LEU A 157 78.48 -13.81 -71.27
C LEU A 157 77.35 -12.86 -71.67
N ARG A 158 77.46 -12.18 -72.83
CA ARG A 158 76.42 -11.29 -73.36
C ARG A 158 75.10 -12.03 -73.61
N LEU A 159 75.15 -13.25 -74.15
CA LEU A 159 73.97 -14.09 -74.36
C LEU A 159 73.30 -14.48 -73.04
N ARG A 160 74.08 -14.88 -72.02
CA ARG A 160 73.57 -15.16 -70.68
C ARG A 160 72.88 -13.93 -70.07
N TYR A 161 73.48 -12.74 -70.17
CA TYR A 161 72.87 -11.51 -69.66
C TYR A 161 71.56 -11.14 -70.36
N ILE A 162 71.46 -11.30 -71.69
CA ILE A 162 70.19 -11.05 -72.41
C ILE A 162 69.09 -12.00 -71.93
N ARG A 163 69.42 -13.29 -71.74
CA ARG A 163 68.46 -14.28 -71.21
C ARG A 163 68.02 -13.91 -69.80
N GLN A 164 68.97 -13.69 -68.89
CA GLN A 164 68.70 -13.29 -67.50
C GLN A 164 67.84 -12.01 -67.45
N TYR A 165 68.13 -11.02 -68.29
CA TYR A 165 67.34 -9.79 -68.36
C TYR A 165 65.90 -10.01 -68.85
N SER A 166 65.70 -10.93 -69.82
CA SER A 166 64.36 -11.31 -70.27
C SER A 166 63.58 -12.04 -69.17
N GLU A 167 64.24 -12.95 -68.46
CA GLU A 167 63.65 -13.69 -67.33
C GLU A 167 63.25 -12.73 -66.20
N VAL A 168 64.12 -11.80 -65.80
CA VAL A 168 63.83 -10.79 -64.77
C VAL A 168 62.64 -9.91 -65.19
N ARG A 169 62.56 -9.50 -66.47
CA ARG A 169 61.40 -8.73 -66.97
C ARG A 169 60.10 -9.50 -66.88
N GLN A 170 60.09 -10.76 -67.33
CA GLN A 170 58.90 -11.61 -67.25
C GLN A 170 58.50 -11.84 -65.79
N ALA A 171 59.47 -12.08 -64.91
CA ALA A 171 59.23 -12.24 -63.48
C ALA A 171 58.64 -10.97 -62.85
N GLN A 172 59.17 -9.79 -63.17
CA GLN A 172 58.65 -8.53 -62.63
C GLN A 172 57.23 -8.22 -63.15
N ALA A 173 56.94 -8.51 -64.42
CA ALA A 173 55.59 -8.38 -64.96
C ALA A 173 54.59 -9.32 -64.25
N ALA A 174 54.99 -10.58 -64.01
CA ALA A 174 54.19 -11.54 -63.23
C ALA A 174 53.99 -11.07 -61.78
N GLN A 175 55.02 -10.48 -61.16
CA GLN A 175 54.94 -9.91 -59.81
C GLN A 175 53.95 -8.73 -59.75
N ILE A 176 53.96 -7.84 -60.74
CA ILE A 176 52.98 -6.75 -60.85
C ILE A 176 51.56 -7.31 -60.97
N ALA A 177 51.35 -8.29 -61.85
CA ALA A 177 50.03 -8.90 -62.05
C ALA A 177 49.50 -9.56 -60.76
N SER A 178 50.34 -10.35 -60.08
CA SER A 178 49.96 -10.99 -58.80
C SER A 178 49.69 -9.97 -57.68
N THR A 179 50.47 -8.89 -57.60
CA THR A 179 50.28 -7.82 -56.61
C THR A 179 49.00 -7.02 -56.89
N LYS A 180 48.69 -6.76 -58.17
CA LYS A 180 47.41 -6.15 -58.58
C LYS A 180 46.23 -7.04 -58.20
N GLN A 181 46.32 -8.36 -58.44
CA GLN A 181 45.28 -9.30 -58.05
C GLN A 181 45.07 -9.31 -56.52
N ARG A 182 46.15 -9.37 -55.75
CA ARG A 182 46.10 -9.29 -54.28
C ARG A 182 45.43 -8.02 -53.80
N LEU A 183 45.80 -6.87 -54.37
CA LEU A 183 45.19 -5.57 -54.03
C LEU A 183 43.67 -5.59 -54.33
N SER A 184 43.27 -6.12 -55.49
CA SER A 184 41.86 -6.25 -55.85
C SER A 184 41.09 -7.13 -54.86
N GLN A 185 41.66 -8.26 -54.43
CA GLN A 185 41.04 -9.13 -53.42
C GLN A 185 40.95 -8.46 -52.05
N GLN A 186 41.95 -7.65 -51.66
CA GLN A 186 41.92 -6.89 -50.42
C GLN A 186 40.83 -5.80 -50.46
N LEU A 187 40.66 -5.11 -51.59
CA LEU A 187 39.63 -4.08 -51.77
C LEU A 187 38.21 -4.66 -51.75
N THR A 188 37.98 -5.82 -52.38
CA THR A 188 36.67 -6.49 -52.32
C THR A 188 36.35 -6.95 -50.91
N GLY A 189 37.31 -7.57 -50.21
CA GLY A 189 37.16 -7.97 -48.81
C GLY A 189 36.91 -6.77 -47.88
N LEU A 190 37.63 -5.67 -48.08
CA LEU A 190 37.44 -4.43 -47.32
C LEU A 190 36.03 -3.85 -47.52
N THR A 191 35.53 -3.86 -48.76
CA THR A 191 34.19 -3.38 -49.10
C THR A 191 33.11 -4.22 -48.40
N ALA A 192 33.26 -5.55 -48.43
CA ALA A 192 32.36 -6.47 -47.73
C ALA A 192 32.34 -6.22 -46.22
N LYS A 193 33.50 -6.07 -45.57
CA LYS A 193 33.61 -5.75 -44.13
C LYS A 193 32.99 -4.39 -43.78
N LYS A 194 33.16 -3.37 -44.64
CA LYS A 194 32.52 -2.05 -44.44
C LYS A 194 30.99 -2.14 -44.55
N GLN A 195 30.47 -2.94 -45.48
CA GLN A 195 29.05 -3.17 -45.62
C GLN A 195 28.47 -3.93 -44.41
N GLU A 196 29.17 -4.96 -43.93
CA GLU A 196 28.81 -5.69 -42.71
C GLU A 196 28.82 -4.79 -41.46
N LYS A 197 29.83 -3.90 -41.34
CA LYS A 197 29.84 -2.89 -40.26
C LYS A 197 28.59 -2.01 -40.30
N SER A 198 28.19 -1.56 -41.49
CA SER A 198 27.00 -0.71 -41.67
C SER A 198 25.69 -1.43 -41.32
N SER A 199 25.57 -2.70 -41.71
CA SER A 199 24.39 -3.51 -41.34
C SER A 199 24.33 -3.74 -39.83
N LEU A 200 25.45 -4.09 -39.19
CA LEU A 200 25.50 -4.25 -37.73
C LEU A 200 25.17 -2.98 -36.97
N LEU A 201 25.64 -1.81 -37.43
CA LEU A 201 25.25 -0.51 -36.84
C LEU A 201 23.75 -0.28 -36.94
N THR A 202 23.14 -0.62 -38.08
CA THR A 202 21.69 -0.51 -38.27
C THR A 202 20.94 -1.45 -37.30
N THR A 203 21.39 -2.70 -37.18
CA THR A 203 20.85 -3.67 -36.22
C THR A 203 21.01 -3.18 -34.77
N GLN A 204 22.15 -2.59 -34.43
CA GLN A 204 22.38 -2.02 -33.10
C GLN A 204 21.38 -0.89 -32.78
N LEU A 205 21.09 -0.03 -33.76
CA LEU A 205 20.10 1.05 -33.59
C LEU A 205 18.68 0.50 -33.42
N THR A 206 18.30 -0.53 -34.19
CA THR A 206 16.98 -1.17 -34.04
C THR A 206 16.84 -1.87 -32.70
N GLU A 207 17.86 -2.60 -32.24
CA GLU A 207 17.83 -3.24 -30.92
C GLU A 207 17.78 -2.23 -29.78
N ASN A 208 18.48 -1.10 -29.88
CA ASN A 208 18.37 -0.02 -28.88
C ASN A 208 16.95 0.58 -28.83
N ARG A 209 16.29 0.80 -29.98
CA ARG A 209 14.89 1.26 -30.02
C ARG A 209 13.95 0.24 -29.38
N ASN A 210 14.15 -1.05 -29.67
CA ASN A 210 13.38 -2.12 -29.05
C ASN A 210 13.59 -2.15 -27.53
N LEU A 211 14.83 -1.99 -27.06
CA LEU A 211 15.18 -1.95 -25.64
C LEU A 211 14.46 -0.80 -24.91
N VAL A 212 14.47 0.40 -25.49
CA VAL A 212 13.75 1.57 -24.94
C VAL A 212 12.25 1.30 -24.88
N THR A 213 11.69 0.66 -25.89
CA THR A 213 10.28 0.29 -25.93
C THR A 213 9.94 -0.71 -24.82
N LEU A 214 10.77 -1.74 -24.61
CA LEU A 214 10.58 -2.72 -23.53
C LEU A 214 10.72 -2.09 -22.14
N LYS A 215 11.69 -1.19 -21.93
CA LYS A 215 11.83 -0.44 -20.68
C LYS A 215 10.60 0.42 -20.41
N THR A 216 10.10 1.11 -21.42
CA THR A 216 8.86 1.90 -21.30
C THR A 216 7.66 1.02 -20.93
N GLN A 217 7.54 -0.17 -21.54
CA GLN A 217 6.49 -1.12 -21.18
C GLN A 217 6.63 -1.62 -19.72
N GLN A 218 7.87 -1.84 -19.28
CA GLN A 218 8.17 -2.25 -17.90
C GLN A 218 7.71 -1.17 -16.93
N ASP A 219 8.11 0.07 -17.17
CA ASP A 219 7.78 1.22 -16.32
C ASP A 219 6.27 1.46 -16.30
N GLN A 220 5.57 1.31 -17.43
CA GLN A 220 4.12 1.43 -17.50
C GLN A 220 3.39 0.37 -16.66
N VAL A 221 3.85 -0.89 -16.68
CA VAL A 221 3.24 -1.96 -15.88
C VAL A 221 3.48 -1.70 -14.39
N VAL A 222 4.71 -1.33 -14.02
CA VAL A 222 5.07 -1.03 -12.62
C VAL A 222 4.27 0.16 -12.09
N THR A 223 4.21 1.26 -12.84
CA THR A 223 3.52 2.50 -12.44
C THR A 223 2.01 2.32 -12.33
N LYS A 224 1.36 1.64 -13.28
CA LYS A 224 -0.08 1.36 -13.21
C LYS A 224 -0.44 0.53 -11.98
N LEU A 225 0.31 -0.54 -11.72
CA LEU A 225 0.06 -1.41 -10.58
C LEU A 225 0.34 -0.72 -9.24
N SER A 226 1.41 0.09 -9.16
CA SER A 226 1.72 0.84 -7.94
C SER A 226 0.68 1.91 -7.63
N GLN A 227 0.21 2.65 -8.64
CA GLN A 227 -0.84 3.68 -8.48
C GLN A 227 -2.19 3.08 -8.04
N GLN A 228 -2.57 1.94 -8.62
CA GLN A 228 -3.78 1.22 -8.21
C GLN A 228 -3.70 0.72 -6.76
N GLU A 229 -2.56 0.17 -6.35
CA GLU A 229 -2.36 -0.27 -4.96
C GLU A 229 -2.39 0.91 -3.98
N GLU A 230 -1.74 2.02 -4.32
CA GLU A 230 -1.67 3.21 -3.46
C GLU A 230 -3.04 3.86 -3.28
N SER A 231 -3.79 4.07 -4.38
CA SER A 231 -5.15 4.63 -4.33
C SER A 231 -6.11 3.78 -3.50
N LEU A 232 -6.11 2.45 -3.67
CA LEU A 232 -6.93 1.54 -2.88
C LEU A 232 -6.54 1.56 -1.40
N ARG A 233 -5.25 1.70 -1.07
CA ARG A 233 -4.78 1.83 0.32
C ARG A 233 -5.20 3.14 0.96
N GLN A 234 -5.10 4.26 0.24
CA GLN A 234 -5.57 5.56 0.73
C GLN A 234 -7.09 5.51 0.97
N GLU A 235 -7.85 4.98 0.02
CA GLU A 235 -9.30 4.86 0.13
C GLU A 235 -9.72 3.95 1.30
N LEU A 236 -8.98 2.86 1.54
CA LEU A 236 -9.19 2.00 2.71
C LEU A 236 -8.91 2.74 4.02
N ALA A 237 -7.80 3.48 4.11
CA ALA A 237 -7.41 4.23 5.30
C ALA A 237 -8.42 5.33 5.64
N GLU A 238 -8.87 6.10 4.64
CA GLU A 238 -9.92 7.12 4.81
C GLU A 238 -11.23 6.51 5.31
N ARG A 239 -11.64 5.36 4.76
CA ARG A 239 -12.84 4.65 5.19
C ARG A 239 -12.71 4.10 6.61
N GLN A 240 -11.55 3.58 6.99
CA GLN A 240 -11.30 3.14 8.36
C GLN A 240 -11.36 4.31 9.35
N GLN A 241 -10.76 5.46 9.01
CA GLN A 241 -10.87 6.68 9.80
C GLN A 241 -12.32 7.19 9.90
N ALA A 242 -13.10 7.09 8.81
CA ALA A 242 -14.52 7.43 8.81
C ALA A 242 -15.34 6.51 9.74
N VAL A 243 -15.06 5.21 9.74
CA VAL A 243 -15.68 4.26 10.69
C VAL A 243 -15.30 4.62 12.14
N GLY A 244 -14.03 4.89 12.42
CA GLY A 244 -13.60 5.30 13.76
C GLY A 244 -14.29 6.59 14.25
N ARG A 245 -14.46 7.58 13.37
CA ARG A 245 -15.24 8.79 13.67
C ARG A 245 -16.71 8.48 13.96
N LEU A 246 -17.34 7.62 13.17
CA LEU A 246 -18.72 7.20 13.39
C LEU A 246 -18.89 6.44 14.71
N ASP A 247 -17.93 5.57 15.06
CA ASP A 247 -17.95 4.82 16.32
C ASP A 247 -17.83 5.75 17.53
N ASN A 248 -17.00 6.79 17.46
CA ASN A 248 -16.92 7.83 18.50
C ASN A 248 -18.23 8.60 18.66
N LEU A 249 -18.84 9.06 17.55
CA LEU A 249 -20.12 9.77 17.57
C LEU A 249 -21.26 8.89 18.12
N ILE A 250 -21.28 7.60 17.78
CA ILE A 250 -22.24 6.64 18.32
C ILE A 250 -22.01 6.49 19.84
N ALA A 251 -20.76 6.34 20.28
CA ALA A 251 -20.42 6.17 21.69
C ALA A 251 -20.77 7.42 22.53
N GLU A 252 -20.58 8.62 22.01
CA GLU A 252 -21.01 9.88 22.63
C GLU A 252 -22.54 9.93 22.75
N ARG A 253 -23.24 9.64 21.66
CA ARG A 253 -24.71 9.74 21.64
C ARG A 253 -25.39 8.69 22.51
N VAL A 254 -24.77 7.52 22.66
CA VAL A 254 -25.15 6.47 23.60
C VAL A 254 -24.89 6.92 25.04
N ARG A 255 -23.72 7.51 25.33
CA ARG A 255 -23.41 8.05 26.68
C ARG A 255 -24.41 9.10 27.12
N GLU A 256 -24.78 10.03 26.24
CA GLU A 256 -25.81 11.04 26.52
C GLU A 256 -27.20 10.45 26.78
N GLU A 257 -27.52 9.34 26.14
CA GLU A 257 -28.80 8.63 26.29
C GLU A 257 -28.84 7.86 27.62
N ILE A 258 -27.74 7.18 27.97
CA ILE A 258 -27.56 6.50 29.27
C ILE A 258 -27.55 7.52 30.41
N ALA A 259 -26.82 8.64 30.29
CA ALA A 259 -26.78 9.68 31.31
C ALA A 259 -28.16 10.33 31.53
N ARG A 260 -28.95 10.53 30.47
CA ARG A 260 -30.34 11.02 30.60
C ARG A 260 -31.25 9.99 31.25
N ALA A 261 -31.15 8.71 30.87
CA ALA A 261 -31.90 7.63 31.50
C ALA A 261 -31.55 7.48 32.99
N ALA A 262 -30.27 7.48 33.34
CA ALA A 262 -29.79 7.44 34.72
C ALA A 262 -30.27 8.65 35.55
N ARG A 263 -30.24 9.87 34.98
CA ARG A 263 -30.80 11.07 35.63
C ARG A 263 -32.31 10.96 35.84
N ALA A 264 -33.05 10.40 34.88
CA ALA A 264 -34.49 10.17 35.01
C ALA A 264 -34.82 9.10 36.06
N ALA A 265 -34.07 8.00 36.07
CA ALA A 265 -34.17 6.94 37.07
C ALA A 265 -33.82 7.43 38.47
N ALA A 266 -32.75 8.23 38.62
CA ALA A 266 -32.38 8.86 39.89
C ALA A 266 -33.46 9.83 40.39
N ARG A 267 -34.07 10.63 39.51
CA ARG A 267 -35.22 11.50 39.85
C ARG A 267 -36.44 10.68 40.27
N ALA A 268 -36.74 9.58 39.59
CA ALA A 268 -37.84 8.68 39.93
C ALA A 268 -37.58 7.93 41.26
N ALA A 269 -36.35 7.50 41.51
CA ALA A 269 -35.94 6.87 42.76
C ALA A 269 -36.00 7.87 43.92
N ALA A 270 -35.54 9.11 43.72
CA ALA A 270 -35.66 10.18 44.71
C ALA A 270 -37.14 10.52 45.00
N ALA A 271 -38.01 10.53 43.98
CA ALA A 271 -39.44 10.71 44.15
C ALA A 271 -40.08 9.55 44.94
N ARG A 272 -39.68 8.30 44.68
CA ARG A 272 -40.13 7.11 45.42
C ARG A 272 -39.60 7.10 46.87
N ALA A 273 -38.36 7.49 47.09
CA ALA A 273 -37.78 7.63 48.43
C ALA A 273 -38.49 8.72 49.24
N ARG A 274 -38.81 9.86 48.61
CA ARG A 274 -39.64 10.92 49.23
C ARG A 274 -41.05 10.43 49.54
N ALA A 275 -41.67 9.65 48.66
CA ALA A 275 -42.99 9.06 48.89
C ALA A 275 -42.98 8.01 50.02
N ASN A 276 -41.93 7.20 50.12
CA ASN A 276 -41.77 6.21 51.18
C ASN A 276 -41.43 6.86 52.54
N ALA A 277 -40.62 7.92 52.55
CA ALA A 277 -40.36 8.72 53.74
C ALA A 277 -41.64 9.42 54.24
N ALA A 278 -42.48 9.92 53.33
CA ALA A 278 -43.79 10.49 53.68
C ALA A 278 -44.75 9.42 54.26
N ARG A 279 -44.68 8.17 53.79
CA ARG A 279 -45.46 7.04 54.35
C ARG A 279 -44.91 6.54 55.70
N ALA A 280 -43.59 6.54 55.90
CA ALA A 280 -42.97 6.21 57.18
C ALA A 280 -43.30 7.26 58.26
N ASN A 281 -43.41 8.53 57.87
CA ASN A 281 -43.80 9.62 58.77
C ASN A 281 -45.31 9.68 59.06
N SER A 282 -46.13 8.85 58.42
CA SER A 282 -47.56 8.68 58.75
C SER A 282 -47.85 7.52 59.73
N GLY A 283 -46.82 6.82 60.21
CA GLY A 283 -46.95 5.70 61.15
C GLY A 283 -46.54 6.01 62.61
N SER A 284 -46.18 7.25 62.94
CA SER A 284 -45.73 7.62 64.29
C SER A 284 -46.30 8.98 64.69
N ALA A 285 -47.21 8.96 65.68
CA ALA A 285 -47.66 10.06 66.55
C ALA A 285 -48.23 11.33 65.86
N GLY A 286 -49.46 11.78 66.10
CA GLY A 286 -50.33 11.51 67.23
C GLY A 286 -49.94 12.30 68.48
N THR A 287 -49.60 13.59 68.41
CA THR A 287 -50.08 14.62 69.37
C THR A 287 -49.70 16.04 68.94
N ALA A 288 -50.59 16.97 69.28
CA ALA A 288 -50.68 18.36 68.88
C ALA A 288 -49.57 19.28 69.45
N ALA A 289 -49.17 20.30 68.69
CA ALA A 289 -49.23 21.72 69.09
C ALA A 289 -48.60 22.65 68.02
N ARG A 290 -49.37 23.65 67.60
CA ARG A 290 -48.96 24.94 66.99
C ARG A 290 -49.16 26.02 68.07
N PRO A 291 -48.77 27.30 67.88
CA PRO A 291 -47.77 27.88 66.96
C PRO A 291 -46.89 28.98 67.60
N SER A 292 -45.83 29.42 66.93
CA SER A 292 -45.51 30.86 66.77
C SER A 292 -44.34 31.12 65.81
N SER A 293 -44.54 32.09 64.92
CA SER A 293 -43.65 32.64 63.88
C SER A 293 -42.30 33.15 64.41
N PRO A 294 -41.27 33.40 63.55
CA PRO A 294 -41.19 34.67 62.79
C PRO A 294 -40.57 34.52 61.36
N SER A 295 -41.02 35.32 60.39
CA SER A 295 -40.34 36.51 59.83
C SER A 295 -39.01 36.28 59.08
N ARG A 296 -39.03 36.68 57.80
CA ARG A 296 -37.95 37.36 57.06
C ARG A 296 -36.70 36.55 56.65
N ALA A 297 -36.74 35.98 55.44
CA ALA A 297 -35.56 35.79 54.57
C ALA A 297 -35.94 35.41 53.13
N ALA A 298 -36.93 36.06 52.53
CA ALA A 298 -37.30 35.85 51.12
C ALA A 298 -36.65 36.94 50.26
N THR A 299 -35.38 36.77 49.87
CA THR A 299 -34.74 37.40 48.67
C THR A 299 -33.26 37.05 48.42
N ALA A 300 -32.68 36.02 49.05
CA ALA A 300 -31.27 35.64 48.82
C ALA A 300 -31.05 34.16 48.43
N ALA A 301 -32.10 33.40 48.13
CA ALA A 301 -32.03 31.93 47.93
C ALA A 301 -32.23 31.45 46.47
N ALA A 302 -32.19 32.36 45.48
CA ALA A 302 -32.39 32.01 44.07
C ALA A 302 -31.10 32.02 43.22
N ALA A 303 -30.00 32.57 43.73
CA ALA A 303 -28.71 32.64 43.01
C ALA A 303 -27.66 31.62 43.50
N ALA A 304 -27.87 30.98 44.65
CA ALA A 304 -26.98 29.91 45.16
C ALA A 304 -27.39 28.50 44.68
N ALA A 305 -28.53 28.38 43.99
CA ALA A 305 -29.08 27.10 43.53
C ALA A 305 -28.49 26.62 42.18
N GLU A 306 -27.69 27.45 41.51
CA GLU A 306 -27.09 27.13 40.20
C GLU A 306 -25.61 26.74 40.31
N GLU A 307 -24.88 27.17 41.35
CA GLU A 307 -23.53 26.68 41.67
C GLU A 307 -23.52 25.39 42.52
N GLU A 308 -24.50 25.19 43.43
CA GLU A 308 -24.60 23.92 44.19
C GLU A 308 -25.07 22.72 43.34
N ALA A 309 -25.48 22.92 42.08
CA ALA A 309 -25.87 21.85 41.19
C ALA A 309 -24.69 21.15 40.50
N VAL A 310 -23.49 21.77 40.53
CA VAL A 310 -22.26 21.18 39.95
C VAL A 310 -21.51 20.32 40.98
N GLU A 311 -21.72 20.53 42.28
CA GLU A 311 -21.09 19.74 43.35
C GLU A 311 -21.91 18.50 43.81
N ARG A 312 -23.18 18.38 43.38
CA ARG A 312 -24.08 17.29 43.83
C ARG A 312 -24.14 16.08 42.90
N VAL A 313 -23.10 15.85 42.10
CA VAL A 313 -22.89 14.55 41.42
C VAL A 313 -22.12 13.57 42.34
N ASP A 314 -21.47 14.06 43.40
CA ASP A 314 -20.73 13.24 44.38
C ASP A 314 -21.56 12.78 45.60
N LYS A 315 -22.87 13.01 45.61
CA LYS A 315 -23.74 12.72 46.77
C LYS A 315 -24.75 11.59 46.52
N VAL A 316 -24.31 10.49 45.89
CA VAL A 316 -25.02 9.18 45.90
C VAL A 316 -24.50 8.28 47.05
N THR A 317 -23.63 8.79 47.92
CA THR A 317 -22.86 8.01 48.91
C THR A 317 -23.39 8.03 50.35
N LEU A 318 -24.64 8.45 50.61
CA LEU A 318 -25.13 8.64 51.99
C LEU A 318 -26.26 7.67 52.39
N THR A 319 -26.05 6.38 52.15
CA THR A 319 -26.57 5.36 53.07
C THR A 319 -25.38 4.58 53.64
N PRO A 320 -25.35 4.28 54.95
CA PRO A 320 -24.27 3.47 55.54
C PRO A 320 -24.00 2.18 54.75
N GLU A 321 -25.08 1.56 54.26
CA GLU A 321 -25.10 0.35 53.43
C GLU A 321 -24.35 0.50 52.08
N THR A 322 -24.39 1.67 51.43
CA THR A 322 -23.68 1.87 50.15
C THR A 322 -22.20 2.20 50.32
N ALA A 323 -21.83 2.82 51.45
CA ALA A 323 -20.45 3.06 51.83
C ALA A 323 -19.74 1.73 52.19
N GLU A 324 -20.41 0.87 52.96
CA GLU A 324 -19.92 -0.48 53.30
C GLU A 324 -19.74 -1.39 52.08
N LEU A 325 -20.66 -1.32 51.11
CA LEU A 325 -20.53 -2.06 49.84
C LEU A 325 -19.35 -1.53 49.00
N SER A 326 -19.11 -0.22 49.02
CA SER A 326 -17.99 0.41 48.31
C SER A 326 -16.64 0.02 48.91
N SER A 327 -16.51 0.04 50.24
CA SER A 327 -15.30 -0.41 50.93
C SER A 327 -15.07 -1.90 50.69
N SER A 328 -16.11 -2.72 50.80
CA SER A 328 -16.01 -4.17 50.57
C SER A 328 -15.58 -4.51 49.14
N PHE A 329 -16.03 -3.74 48.13
CA PHE A 329 -15.57 -3.89 46.75
C PHE A 329 -14.10 -3.45 46.58
N ALA A 330 -13.71 -2.32 47.19
CA ALA A 330 -12.35 -1.80 47.14
C ALA A 330 -11.32 -2.73 47.84
N ASP A 331 -11.70 -3.33 48.96
CA ASP A 331 -10.85 -4.23 49.76
C ASP A 331 -10.57 -5.55 49.02
N ASN A 332 -11.49 -5.97 48.14
CA ASN A 332 -11.33 -7.16 47.30
C ASN A 332 -10.53 -6.92 46.02
N ARG A 333 -9.93 -5.73 45.84
CA ARG A 333 -9.12 -5.42 44.66
C ARG A 333 -7.98 -6.43 44.46
N GLY A 334 -7.91 -6.99 43.25
CA GLY A 334 -6.92 -8.02 42.88
C GLY A 334 -7.27 -9.42 43.40
N ARG A 335 -8.45 -9.61 44.00
CA ARG A 335 -8.99 -10.89 44.48
C ARG A 335 -10.41 -11.16 43.94
N LEU A 336 -10.99 -10.23 43.18
CA LEU A 336 -12.32 -10.41 42.60
C LEU A 336 -12.31 -11.55 41.59
N LEU A 337 -13.43 -12.28 41.55
CA LEU A 337 -13.56 -13.39 40.63
C LEU A 337 -13.60 -12.92 39.19
N TRP A 338 -13.23 -13.82 38.29
CA TRP A 338 -13.40 -13.60 36.87
C TRP A 338 -14.89 -13.68 36.49
N PRO A 339 -15.34 -12.86 35.53
CA PRO A 339 -16.73 -12.86 35.08
C PRO A 339 -17.12 -14.16 34.35
N VAL A 340 -16.14 -14.99 33.98
CA VAL A 340 -16.33 -16.29 33.31
C VAL A 340 -15.45 -17.35 33.99
N SER A 341 -15.92 -18.60 34.01
CA SER A 341 -15.22 -19.70 34.72
C SER A 341 -13.91 -20.08 34.03
N LYS A 342 -13.92 -20.13 32.68
CA LYS A 342 -12.76 -20.46 31.84
C LYS A 342 -12.58 -19.38 30.77
N GLY A 343 -11.33 -19.07 30.41
CA GLY A 343 -11.02 -18.01 29.45
C GLY A 343 -9.71 -17.27 29.77
N PHE A 344 -9.25 -16.47 28.81
CA PHE A 344 -8.05 -15.63 28.86
C PHE A 344 -8.34 -14.24 28.29
N ILE A 345 -7.53 -13.24 28.64
CA ILE A 345 -7.67 -11.87 28.12
C ILE A 345 -7.14 -11.84 26.67
N SER A 346 -8.03 -11.64 25.70
CA SER A 346 -7.68 -11.48 24.29
C SER A 346 -7.23 -10.06 23.97
N GLN A 347 -7.87 -9.05 24.57
CA GLN A 347 -7.50 -7.65 24.43
C GLN A 347 -7.44 -6.95 25.79
N ARG A 348 -6.30 -6.33 26.07
CA ARG A 348 -6.02 -5.64 27.34
C ARG A 348 -6.63 -4.25 27.39
N PHE A 349 -6.67 -3.66 28.59
CA PHE A 349 -7.09 -2.27 28.79
C PHE A 349 -6.08 -1.28 28.21
N GLY A 350 -6.56 -0.18 27.64
CA GLY A 350 -5.74 0.91 27.11
C GLY A 350 -5.59 0.89 25.58
N ARG A 351 -4.59 1.62 25.09
CA ARG A 351 -4.33 1.82 23.65
C ARG A 351 -3.40 0.73 23.13
N HIS A 352 -3.88 -0.09 22.19
CA HIS A 352 -3.14 -1.21 21.61
C HIS A 352 -3.13 -1.13 20.09
N ALA A 353 -2.05 -1.60 19.46
CA ALA A 353 -2.00 -1.69 18.01
C ALA A 353 -2.94 -2.80 17.51
N HIS A 354 -3.70 -2.53 16.45
CA HIS A 354 -4.62 -3.50 15.88
C HIS A 354 -3.84 -4.68 15.28
N PRO A 355 -4.16 -5.95 15.63
CA PRO A 355 -3.33 -7.12 15.30
C PRO A 355 -3.16 -7.34 13.79
N VAL A 356 -4.12 -6.92 12.98
CA VAL A 356 -4.12 -7.08 11.51
C VAL A 356 -3.74 -5.78 10.78
N LEU A 357 -3.93 -4.62 11.40
CA LEU A 357 -3.80 -3.32 10.74
C LEU A 357 -2.60 -2.57 11.32
N LYS A 358 -1.47 -2.61 10.62
CA LYS A 358 -0.27 -1.85 10.99
C LYS A 358 -0.62 -0.35 11.04
N ASN A 359 -0.23 0.33 12.12
CA ASN A 359 -0.47 1.76 12.40
C ASN A 359 -1.90 2.17 12.84
N VAL A 360 -2.80 1.23 13.13
CA VAL A 360 -4.10 1.56 13.74
C VAL A 360 -4.03 1.29 15.25
N ILE A 361 -4.28 2.33 16.05
CA ILE A 361 -4.33 2.23 17.52
C ILE A 361 -5.80 2.10 17.94
N VAL A 362 -6.15 0.97 18.56
CA VAL A 362 -7.46 0.70 19.14
C VAL A 362 -7.39 0.98 20.63
N GLU A 363 -8.30 1.81 21.13
CA GLU A 363 -8.46 2.05 22.57
C GLU A 363 -9.50 1.08 23.13
N ASN A 364 -9.07 0.12 23.95
CA ASN A 364 -9.98 -0.72 24.71
C ASN A 364 -10.22 -0.10 26.09
N ARG A 365 -11.49 0.17 26.39
CA ARG A 365 -11.95 0.75 27.67
C ARG A 365 -12.24 -0.31 28.73
N GLY A 366 -11.89 -1.55 28.47
CA GLY A 366 -12.00 -2.63 29.43
C GLY A 366 -10.99 -3.71 29.12
N VAL A 367 -11.36 -4.93 29.43
CA VAL A 367 -10.67 -6.12 28.97
C VAL A 367 -11.65 -6.98 28.18
N ASP A 368 -11.20 -7.50 27.06
CA ASP A 368 -11.95 -8.51 26.31
C ASP A 368 -11.43 -9.87 26.75
N ILE A 369 -12.33 -10.71 27.25
CA ILE A 369 -12.04 -12.02 27.79
C ILE A 369 -12.67 -13.04 26.84
N GLN A 370 -11.81 -13.78 26.15
CA GLN A 370 -12.23 -14.84 25.24
C GLN A 370 -12.47 -16.14 26.02
N THR A 371 -13.58 -16.80 25.71
CA THR A 371 -14.06 -17.99 26.42
C THR A 371 -14.75 -18.97 25.47
N SER A 372 -15.34 -20.03 26.01
CA SER A 372 -16.12 -21.01 25.25
C SER A 372 -17.48 -20.45 24.85
N ALA A 373 -18.01 -20.90 23.71
CA ALA A 373 -19.30 -20.46 23.22
C ALA A 373 -20.42 -20.76 24.22
N GLY A 374 -21.22 -19.75 24.55
CA GLY A 374 -22.34 -19.89 25.48
C GLY A 374 -21.97 -19.97 26.96
N GLU A 375 -20.70 -19.74 27.33
CA GLU A 375 -20.27 -19.72 28.74
C GLU A 375 -21.14 -18.73 29.55
N PRO A 376 -21.59 -19.12 30.76
CA PRO A 376 -22.35 -18.24 31.63
C PRO A 376 -21.45 -17.11 32.16
N VAL A 377 -21.90 -15.88 31.97
CA VAL A 377 -21.28 -14.69 32.55
C VAL A 377 -21.87 -14.44 33.93
N ARG A 378 -21.01 -14.23 34.93
CA ARG A 378 -21.37 -14.08 36.33
C ARG A 378 -21.00 -12.70 36.86
N ALA A 379 -21.76 -12.21 37.83
CA ALA A 379 -21.41 -11.01 38.57
C ALA A 379 -20.15 -11.25 39.42
N ILE A 380 -19.17 -10.35 39.28
CA ILE A 380 -17.91 -10.44 40.01
C ILE A 380 -18.03 -10.08 41.50
N PHE A 381 -19.09 -9.36 41.87
CA PHE A 381 -19.40 -8.91 43.22
C PHE A 381 -20.90 -8.67 43.39
N GLU A 382 -21.37 -8.60 44.63
CA GLU A 382 -22.77 -8.29 44.94
C GLU A 382 -23.11 -6.83 44.66
N GLY A 383 -24.31 -6.53 44.16
CA GLY A 383 -24.67 -5.17 43.77
C GLY A 383 -26.04 -5.03 43.13
N LYS A 384 -26.36 -3.83 42.64
CA LYS A 384 -27.67 -3.55 42.01
C LYS A 384 -27.52 -3.33 40.51
N VAL A 385 -28.34 -4.02 39.72
CA VAL A 385 -28.37 -3.82 38.26
C VAL A 385 -28.94 -2.44 37.96
N LEU A 386 -28.10 -1.56 37.40
CA LEU A 386 -28.47 -0.18 37.08
C LEU A 386 -29.21 -0.09 35.75
N THR A 387 -28.76 -0.84 34.74
CA THR A 387 -29.35 -0.81 33.39
C THR A 387 -29.02 -2.09 32.64
N VAL A 388 -30.00 -2.58 31.88
CA VAL A 388 -29.82 -3.62 30.85
C VAL A 388 -30.16 -3.01 29.50
N ALA A 389 -29.17 -2.87 28.63
CA ALA A 389 -29.35 -2.23 27.32
C ALA A 389 -28.76 -3.09 26.21
N SER A 390 -29.42 -3.11 25.06
CA SER A 390 -28.88 -3.73 23.85
C SER A 390 -28.31 -2.66 22.93
N ILE A 391 -27.01 -2.71 22.70
CA ILE A 391 -26.29 -1.73 21.87
C ILE A 391 -25.71 -2.45 20.66
N ALA A 392 -26.13 -2.04 19.46
CA ALA A 392 -25.62 -2.59 18.22
C ALA A 392 -24.08 -2.41 18.14
N GLY A 393 -23.35 -3.52 18.13
CA GLY A 393 -21.88 -3.56 18.18
C GLY A 393 -21.28 -4.01 19.51
N MET A 394 -22.02 -3.88 20.62
CA MET A 394 -21.64 -4.40 21.96
C MET A 394 -22.65 -5.44 22.47
N ASN A 395 -23.63 -5.85 21.66
CA ASN A 395 -24.75 -6.72 22.00
C ASN A 395 -25.42 -6.29 23.32
N ASN A 396 -25.89 -7.24 24.13
CA ASN A 396 -26.51 -6.90 25.40
C ASN A 396 -25.43 -6.50 26.41
N ILE A 397 -25.74 -5.45 27.17
CA ILE A 397 -24.90 -4.86 28.19
C ILE A 397 -25.65 -4.86 29.50
N VAL A 398 -24.97 -5.32 30.55
CA VAL A 398 -25.46 -5.26 31.94
C VAL A 398 -24.50 -4.39 32.72
N MET A 399 -25.03 -3.39 33.42
CA MET A 399 -24.27 -2.53 34.31
C MET A 399 -24.71 -2.76 35.76
N ILE A 400 -23.77 -3.07 36.64
CA ILE A 400 -24.02 -3.40 38.05
C ILE A 400 -23.30 -2.37 38.92
N GLN A 401 -24.02 -1.80 39.87
CA GLN A 401 -23.51 -0.82 40.83
C GLN A 401 -23.11 -1.52 42.13
N HIS A 402 -21.90 -1.23 42.59
CA HIS A 402 -21.28 -1.71 43.83
C HIS A 402 -20.88 -0.48 44.69
N GLY A 403 -21.85 0.39 44.98
CA GLY A 403 -21.61 1.67 45.65
C GLY A 403 -21.00 2.75 44.74
N GLU A 404 -19.78 3.22 45.02
CA GLU A 404 -19.00 4.16 44.17
C GLU A 404 -18.48 3.53 42.87
N TYR A 405 -18.47 2.19 42.81
CA TYR A 405 -17.96 1.44 41.68
C TYR A 405 -19.08 0.90 40.81
N PHE A 406 -18.81 0.81 39.50
CA PHE A 406 -19.71 0.18 38.54
C PHE A 406 -18.94 -0.84 37.71
N THR A 407 -19.56 -2.00 37.47
CA THR A 407 -19.05 -3.00 36.54
C THR A 407 -19.95 -3.08 35.33
N VAL A 408 -19.33 -3.15 34.14
CA VAL A 408 -20.05 -3.25 32.87
C VAL A 408 -19.66 -4.56 32.18
N TYR A 409 -20.67 -5.35 31.83
CA TYR A 409 -20.53 -6.60 31.10
C TYR A 409 -21.19 -6.43 29.74
N ALA A 410 -20.41 -6.41 28.68
CA ALA A 410 -20.86 -6.24 27.30
C ALA A 410 -20.51 -7.48 26.46
N LYS A 411 -21.01 -7.51 25.22
CA LYS A 411 -20.95 -8.66 24.29
C LYS A 411 -21.71 -9.88 24.83
N LEU A 412 -22.84 -9.67 25.51
CA LEU A 412 -23.70 -10.76 25.99
C LEU A 412 -24.71 -11.18 24.92
N ARG A 413 -24.91 -12.49 24.74
CA ARG A 413 -25.92 -13.09 23.86
C ARG A 413 -27.32 -12.97 24.46
N SER A 414 -27.46 -13.37 25.72
CA SER A 414 -28.69 -13.26 26.50
C SER A 414 -28.39 -12.68 27.87
N VAL A 415 -29.39 -12.04 28.48
CA VAL A 415 -29.33 -11.47 29.82
C VAL A 415 -30.38 -12.16 30.67
N SER A 416 -29.99 -12.56 31.89
CA SER A 416 -30.83 -13.30 32.84
C SER A 416 -31.32 -12.44 34.01
N VAL A 417 -30.96 -11.15 34.04
CA VAL A 417 -31.29 -10.20 35.10
C VAL A 417 -32.05 -8.98 34.56
N THR A 418 -32.83 -8.34 35.42
CA THR A 418 -33.63 -7.16 35.07
C THR A 418 -33.11 -5.89 35.75
N GLU A 419 -33.48 -4.73 35.19
CA GLU A 419 -33.08 -3.44 35.76
C GLU A 419 -33.67 -3.24 37.17
N GLY A 420 -32.83 -2.82 38.11
CA GLY A 420 -33.17 -2.63 39.51
C GLY A 420 -33.05 -3.87 40.40
N GLN A 421 -32.79 -5.05 39.81
CA GLN A 421 -32.57 -6.30 40.54
C GLN A 421 -31.27 -6.26 41.36
N HIS A 422 -31.31 -6.77 42.59
CA HIS A 422 -30.10 -7.05 43.36
C HIS A 422 -29.48 -8.37 42.90
N VAL A 423 -28.17 -8.39 42.72
CA VAL A 423 -27.42 -9.56 42.28
C VAL A 423 -26.36 -9.93 43.30
N ASP A 424 -26.24 -11.22 43.58
CA ASP A 424 -25.24 -11.75 44.50
C ASP A 424 -23.92 -12.04 43.75
N MET A 425 -22.83 -12.14 44.51
CA MET A 425 -21.54 -12.59 43.96
C MET A 425 -21.68 -13.98 43.32
N ARG A 426 -21.11 -14.17 42.11
CA ARG A 426 -21.20 -15.40 41.27
C ARG A 426 -22.57 -15.68 40.64
N GLN A 427 -23.57 -14.84 40.86
CA GLN A 427 -24.86 -14.99 40.21
C GLN A 427 -24.70 -14.85 38.69
N GLN A 428 -25.36 -15.74 37.94
CA GLN A 428 -25.36 -15.69 36.48
C GLN A 428 -26.19 -14.50 35.99
N ILE A 429 -25.56 -13.62 35.22
CA ILE A 429 -26.18 -12.41 34.65
C ILE A 429 -26.49 -12.55 33.16
N GLY A 430 -25.86 -13.51 32.47
CA GLY A 430 -26.10 -13.73 31.04
C GLY A 430 -25.24 -14.83 30.45
N THR A 431 -25.20 -14.88 29.11
CA THR A 431 -24.33 -15.81 28.36
C THR A 431 -23.48 -15.06 27.34
N VAL A 432 -22.29 -15.56 27.03
CA VAL A 432 -21.37 -14.94 26.05
C VAL A 432 -21.91 -14.99 24.62
N TYR A 433 -21.73 -13.88 23.89
CA TYR A 433 -21.96 -13.83 22.45
C TYR A 433 -20.78 -14.42 21.66
N THR A 434 -21.11 -15.12 20.59
CA THR A 434 -20.12 -15.63 19.62
C THR A 434 -20.24 -14.83 18.33
N SER A 435 -19.16 -14.15 17.97
CA SER A 435 -19.06 -13.38 16.74
C SER A 435 -19.13 -14.28 15.50
N PRO A 436 -19.56 -13.75 14.34
CA PRO A 436 -19.61 -14.52 13.08
C PRO A 436 -18.27 -15.17 12.70
N ASP A 437 -17.16 -14.60 13.15
CA ASP A 437 -15.80 -15.11 12.95
C ASP A 437 -15.43 -16.23 13.93
N GLY A 438 -16.39 -16.79 14.67
CA GLY A 438 -16.21 -17.91 15.59
C GLY A 438 -15.60 -17.54 16.96
N THR A 439 -15.38 -16.26 17.23
CA THR A 439 -14.77 -15.79 18.48
C THR A 439 -15.83 -15.48 19.54
N SER A 440 -15.78 -16.20 20.67
CA SER A 440 -16.68 -15.98 21.82
C SER A 440 -15.98 -15.16 22.89
N GLU A 441 -16.43 -13.92 23.11
CA GLU A 441 -15.76 -12.98 24.01
C GLU A 441 -16.76 -12.14 24.81
N VAL A 442 -16.39 -11.81 26.04
CA VAL A 442 -17.08 -10.85 26.89
C VAL A 442 -16.19 -9.63 27.10
N GLN A 443 -16.77 -8.44 27.02
CA GLN A 443 -16.05 -7.22 27.37
C GLN A 443 -16.42 -6.81 28.79
N PHE A 444 -15.41 -6.68 29.65
CA PHE A 444 -15.56 -6.34 31.06
C PHE A 444 -14.90 -4.99 31.36
N GLN A 445 -15.62 -4.08 32.02
CA GLN A 445 -15.12 -2.76 32.39
C GLN A 445 -15.40 -2.48 33.86
N VAL A 446 -14.51 -1.73 34.52
CA VAL A 446 -14.65 -1.29 35.90
C VAL A 446 -14.57 0.23 35.92
N TRP A 447 -15.56 0.86 36.52
CA TRP A 447 -15.67 2.30 36.62
C TRP A 447 -15.72 2.70 38.09
N ARG A 448 -15.18 3.87 38.42
CA ARG A 448 -15.36 4.55 39.70
C ARG A 448 -15.94 5.92 39.42
N ASN A 449 -17.15 6.18 39.89
CA ASN A 449 -17.94 7.37 39.51
C ASN A 449 -17.97 7.54 37.98
N SER A 450 -17.27 8.54 37.43
CA SER A 450 -17.19 8.82 35.99
C SER A 450 -15.86 8.40 35.34
N SER A 451 -14.92 7.84 36.10
CA SER A 451 -13.60 7.46 35.61
C SER A 451 -13.51 5.96 35.36
N ASN A 452 -12.90 5.60 34.24
CA ASN A 452 -12.71 4.21 33.84
C ASN A 452 -11.38 3.67 34.37
N LEU A 453 -11.41 2.49 34.98
CA LEU A 453 -10.27 1.87 35.64
C LEU A 453 -9.85 0.61 34.90
N ASN A 454 -8.55 0.30 34.92
CA ASN A 454 -8.03 -0.94 34.36
C ASN A 454 -8.59 -2.16 35.12
N PRO A 455 -9.46 -2.99 34.51
CA PRO A 455 -10.07 -4.15 35.18
C PRO A 455 -9.07 -5.24 35.59
N GLU A 456 -7.91 -5.34 34.92
CA GLU A 456 -6.88 -6.35 35.24
C GLU A 456 -6.36 -6.22 36.68
N ASN A 457 -6.37 -5.00 37.23
CA ASN A 457 -5.93 -4.74 38.59
C ASN A 457 -6.95 -5.16 39.66
N TRP A 458 -8.17 -5.53 39.23
CA TRP A 458 -9.28 -5.88 40.12
C TRP A 458 -9.50 -7.39 40.16
N LEU A 459 -9.29 -8.07 39.03
CA LEU A 459 -9.43 -9.51 38.91
C LEU A 459 -8.28 -10.26 39.61
N GLY A 460 -8.60 -11.41 40.23
CA GLY A 460 -7.62 -12.32 40.80
C GLY A 460 -6.66 -12.87 39.76
N ARG A 461 -5.39 -13.09 40.14
CA ARG A 461 -4.45 -13.85 39.31
C ARG A 461 -5.00 -15.26 39.12
N LYS A 462 -5.08 -15.70 37.87
CA LYS A 462 -5.60 -17.00 37.49
C LYS A 462 -4.49 -18.05 37.49
#